data_AF-A0A3M7MZE5-F1
#
_entry.id   AF-A0A3M7MZE5-F1
#
_cell.length_a   1.000
_cell.length_b   1.000
_cell.length_c   1.000
_cell.angle_alpha   90.00
_cell.angle_beta   90.00
_cell.angle_gamma   90.00
#
_symmetry.space_group_name_H-M   'P 1'
#
loop_
_entity.id
_entity.type
_entity.pdbx_description
1 polymer ?
#
loop_
_entity_poly.entity_id
_entity_poly.type
_entity_poly.pdbx_seq_one_letter_code
_entity_poly.pdbx_strand_id
1 'polypeptide(L)'
;MRLELSDNILLLATCIGLYISFRAVFHQLSAIKEETRISQPWPTSPRPRELDPNAEDQIDAETLHILSKSPNYELRNAAIKIFIDRAAQVEFRRLLLKDLRSLNSGKRQKAIKGLALLLYGVDLDDSERHKKRRLELGECKETYKSLVTALINLQSEHKRSPPQQQQQQPQTEPTGQSSDGPGWMAKIPPSPIRPLRRSPQEFELMIMLTYMLGNYKSNVVDPLGTALQAGLVSKWLANYPFPCTLPEYSGANFKKSDVVSLFEAGAYDTDDTLMGGLISLLTRDPRGMKELRNAGLTTSTFREDVRTSIRRGDWGLVEDMILDVHMNIRPASAGRERPGTSSAAAAETEERGEKSRGGQVEKEAQRGDSAG
;
A
#
# COMPACT_ATOMS: atom_id res chain seq x y z
N MET A 1 -10.61 26.89 52.68
CA MET A 1 -11.31 27.71 51.69
C MET A 1 -10.95 27.19 50.30
N ARG A 2 -11.80 26.35 49.70
CA ARG A 2 -11.64 25.90 48.31
C ARG A 2 -12.38 26.90 47.43
N LEU A 3 -11.67 27.57 46.54
CA LEU A 3 -12.27 28.46 45.54
C LEU A 3 -13.04 27.60 44.54
N GLU A 4 -14.36 27.50 44.68
CA GLU A 4 -15.27 27.16 43.59
C GLU A 4 -15.38 28.37 42.66
N LEU A 5 -14.26 28.74 42.04
CA LEU A 5 -14.25 29.67 40.92
C LEU A 5 -14.83 28.88 39.75
N SER A 6 -16.12 29.11 39.51
CA SER A 6 -17.01 28.28 38.70
C SER A 6 -16.47 27.91 37.32
N ASP A 7 -16.61 26.63 36.97
CA ASP A 7 -16.25 26.06 35.65
C ASP A 7 -16.82 26.88 34.48
N ASN A 8 -17.94 27.56 34.69
CA ASN A 8 -18.56 28.45 33.72
C ASN A 8 -17.69 29.69 33.40
N ILE A 9 -16.96 30.25 34.37
CA ILE A 9 -16.04 31.37 34.13
C ILE A 9 -14.82 30.91 33.34
N LEU A 10 -14.29 29.72 33.65
CA LEU A 10 -13.18 29.13 32.91
C LEU A 10 -13.58 28.81 31.46
N LEU A 11 -14.79 28.30 31.25
CA LEU A 11 -15.34 28.03 29.92
C LEU A 11 -15.58 29.32 29.13
N LEU A 12 -16.08 30.38 29.77
CA LEU A 12 -16.23 31.69 29.13
C LEU A 12 -14.87 32.28 28.74
N ALA A 13 -13.88 32.22 29.64
CA ALA A 13 -12.53 32.74 29.41
C ALA A 13 -11.82 31.98 28.27
N THR A 14 -11.97 30.66 28.20
CA THR A 14 -11.39 29.86 27.10
C THR A 14 -12.08 30.14 25.78
N CYS A 15 -13.41 30.28 25.75
CA CYS A 15 -14.16 30.69 24.54
C CYS A 15 -13.72 32.08 24.04
N ILE A 16 -13.53 33.05 24.93
CA ILE A 16 -13.05 34.39 24.59
C ILE A 16 -11.61 34.31 24.06
N GLY A 17 -10.73 33.57 24.73
CA GLY A 17 -9.34 33.37 24.30
C GLY A 17 -9.23 32.71 22.92
N LEU A 18 -10.05 31.68 22.66
CA LEU A 18 -10.16 31.03 21.36
C LEU A 18 -10.65 31.99 20.27
N TYR A 19 -11.68 32.79 20.57
CA TYR A 19 -12.21 33.76 19.62
C TYR A 19 -11.20 34.85 19.25
N ILE A 20 -10.46 35.38 20.23
CA ILE A 20 -9.39 36.36 20.01
C ILE A 20 -8.27 35.74 19.19
N SER A 21 -7.84 34.53 19.52
CA SER A 21 -6.80 33.80 18.79
C SER A 21 -7.22 33.54 17.33
N PHE A 22 -8.46 33.10 17.11
CA PHE A 22 -9.02 32.91 15.78
C PHE A 22 -9.02 34.20 14.96
N ARG A 23 -9.49 35.31 15.54
CA ARG A 23 -9.49 36.63 14.89
C ARG A 23 -8.08 37.13 14.57
N ALA A 24 -7.13 36.94 15.49
CA ALA A 24 -5.74 37.34 15.29
C ALA A 24 -5.10 36.59 14.11
N VAL A 25 -5.29 35.27 14.04
CA VAL A 25 -4.81 34.44 12.92
C VAL A 25 -5.46 34.88 11.61
N PHE A 26 -6.77 35.13 11.60
CA PHE A 26 -7.47 35.59 10.39
C PHE A 26 -6.97 36.95 9.90
N HIS A 27 -6.69 37.86 10.83
CA HIS A 27 -6.14 39.18 10.52
C HIS A 27 -4.70 39.08 10.00
N GLN A 28 -3.86 38.25 10.61
CA GLN A 28 -2.49 38.02 10.12
C GLN A 28 -2.47 37.37 8.74
N LEU A 29 -3.34 36.39 8.48
CA LEU A 29 -3.51 35.80 7.15
C LEU A 29 -3.98 36.81 6.13
N SER A 30 -4.90 37.71 6.51
CA SER A 30 -5.36 38.79 5.62
C SER A 30 -4.27 39.82 5.35
N ALA A 31 -3.47 40.18 6.35
CA ALA A 31 -2.33 41.08 6.19
C ALA A 31 -1.27 40.46 5.26
N ILE A 32 -0.92 39.20 5.46
CA ILE A 32 -0.01 38.46 4.56
C ILE A 32 -0.60 38.39 3.15
N LYS A 33 -1.91 38.15 3.01
CA LYS A 33 -2.57 38.12 1.70
C LYS A 33 -2.48 39.45 0.97
N GLU A 34 -2.64 40.58 1.64
CA GLU A 34 -2.51 41.91 1.01
C GLU A 34 -1.05 42.26 0.74
N GLU A 35 -0.11 41.91 1.62
CA GLU A 35 1.34 42.13 1.44
C GLU A 35 1.91 41.27 0.29
N THR A 36 1.37 40.06 0.11
CA THR A 36 1.75 39.14 -0.99
C THR A 36 0.93 39.34 -2.25
N ARG A 37 -0.02 40.28 -2.25
CA ARG A 37 -0.77 40.65 -3.44
C ARG A 37 0.14 41.47 -4.35
N ILE A 38 0.88 40.77 -5.20
CA ILE A 38 1.64 41.38 -6.29
C ILE A 38 0.68 42.28 -7.06
N SER A 39 0.91 43.60 -7.01
CA SER A 39 0.17 44.56 -7.81
C SER A 39 0.25 44.11 -9.26
N GLN A 40 -0.90 43.76 -9.86
CA GLN A 40 -0.92 43.49 -11.29
C GLN A 40 -0.35 44.73 -11.99
N PRO A 41 0.72 44.60 -12.78
CA PRO A 41 1.24 45.72 -13.53
C PRO A 41 0.10 46.27 -14.39
N TRP A 42 -0.05 47.60 -14.32
CA TRP A 42 -1.03 48.37 -15.07
C TRP A 42 -1.04 47.94 -16.56
N PRO A 43 -2.21 47.83 -17.23
CA PRO A 43 -2.32 47.19 -18.53
C PRO A 43 -1.64 48.06 -19.59
N THR A 44 -0.35 47.84 -19.81
CA THR A 44 0.44 48.50 -20.87
C THR A 44 1.07 47.43 -21.74
N SER A 45 0.24 46.78 -22.57
CA SER A 45 0.59 46.02 -23.80
C SER A 45 -0.62 45.18 -24.26
N PRO A 46 -0.89 45.03 -25.58
CA PRO A 46 -2.20 44.67 -26.10
C PRO A 46 -2.49 43.17 -26.01
N ARG A 47 -3.67 42.84 -25.47
CA ARG A 47 -4.26 41.49 -25.31
C ARG A 47 -3.37 40.53 -24.49
N PRO A 48 -3.97 39.67 -23.63
CA PRO A 48 -3.25 38.47 -23.23
C PRO A 48 -2.80 37.79 -24.52
N ARG A 49 -1.49 37.61 -24.72
CA ARG A 49 -1.03 36.70 -25.77
C ARG A 49 -1.75 35.39 -25.47
N GLU A 50 -2.61 34.94 -26.36
CA GLU A 50 -3.10 33.57 -26.31
C GLU A 50 -1.84 32.72 -26.21
N LEU A 51 -1.68 32.07 -25.06
CA LEU A 51 -0.59 31.13 -24.85
C LEU A 51 -0.76 30.10 -25.96
N ASP A 52 0.23 30.02 -26.83
CA ASP A 52 0.24 29.00 -27.88
C ASP A 52 -0.02 27.66 -27.19
N PRO A 53 -1.12 26.94 -27.54
CA PRO A 53 -1.45 25.67 -26.90
C PRO A 53 -0.33 24.64 -27.06
N ASN A 54 0.61 24.88 -27.99
CA ASN A 54 1.78 24.05 -28.23
C ASN A 54 3.07 24.56 -27.55
N ALA A 55 3.03 25.71 -26.84
CA ALA A 55 4.19 26.23 -26.11
C ALA A 55 4.60 25.29 -24.97
N GLU A 56 3.63 24.59 -24.36
CA GLU A 56 3.90 23.59 -23.33
C GLU A 56 4.72 22.43 -23.85
N ASP A 57 4.62 22.07 -25.15
CA ASP A 57 5.36 20.98 -25.79
C ASP A 57 6.79 21.38 -26.23
N GLN A 58 7.09 22.67 -26.26
CA GLN A 58 8.41 23.19 -26.63
C GLN A 58 9.39 23.28 -25.44
N ILE A 59 8.90 23.15 -24.20
CA ILE A 59 9.75 23.22 -23.00
C ILE A 59 10.63 21.97 -22.90
N ASP A 60 11.95 22.10 -22.79
CA ASP A 60 12.82 20.93 -22.65
C ASP A 60 12.55 20.13 -21.36
N ALA A 61 12.74 18.81 -21.42
CA ALA A 61 12.57 17.94 -20.24
C ALA A 61 13.53 18.31 -19.10
N GLU A 62 14.72 18.83 -19.43
CA GLU A 62 15.67 19.35 -18.45
C GLU A 62 15.14 20.61 -17.76
N THR A 63 14.53 21.52 -18.52
CA THR A 63 13.88 22.72 -17.98
C THR A 63 12.73 22.35 -17.06
N LEU A 64 11.87 21.39 -17.45
CA LEU A 64 10.82 20.86 -16.58
C LEU A 64 11.40 20.25 -15.29
N HIS A 65 12.54 19.56 -15.40
CA HIS A 65 13.22 19.01 -14.23
C HIS A 65 13.72 20.11 -13.28
N ILE A 66 14.31 21.18 -13.81
CA ILE A 66 14.73 22.34 -13.01
C ILE A 66 13.52 23.01 -12.35
N LEU A 67 12.43 23.23 -13.08
CA LEU A 67 11.20 23.83 -12.56
C LEU A 67 10.55 22.95 -11.48
N SER A 68 10.61 21.62 -11.63
CA SER A 68 10.13 20.67 -10.60
C SER A 68 10.90 20.76 -9.28
N LYS A 69 12.13 21.28 -9.30
CA LYS A 69 12.96 21.51 -8.12
C LYS A 69 12.83 22.94 -7.57
N SER A 70 12.05 23.80 -8.22
CA SER A 70 11.83 25.17 -7.78
C SER A 70 11.23 25.22 -6.37
N PRO A 71 11.64 26.19 -5.52
CA PRO A 71 10.99 26.42 -4.24
C PRO A 71 9.55 26.92 -4.39
N ASN A 72 9.19 27.47 -5.56
CA ASN A 72 7.83 27.89 -5.85
C ASN A 72 6.95 26.66 -6.14
N TYR A 73 5.93 26.49 -5.30
CA TYR A 73 4.98 25.40 -5.40
C TYR A 73 4.23 25.36 -6.74
N GLU A 74 3.80 26.51 -7.25
CA GLU A 74 3.05 26.61 -8.50
C GLU A 74 3.91 26.19 -9.70
N LEU A 75 5.16 26.63 -9.75
CA LEU A 75 6.10 26.24 -10.81
C LEU A 75 6.41 24.75 -10.77
N ARG A 76 6.59 24.20 -9.56
CA ARG A 76 6.81 22.76 -9.37
C ARG A 76 5.60 21.96 -9.84
N ASN A 77 4.41 22.38 -9.44
CA ASN A 77 3.14 21.74 -9.81
C ASN A 77 2.92 21.78 -11.33
N ALA A 78 3.07 22.96 -11.95
CA ALA A 78 2.93 23.13 -13.39
C ALA A 78 3.92 22.24 -14.17
N ALA A 79 5.19 22.20 -13.75
CA ALA A 79 6.20 21.37 -14.40
C ALA A 79 5.87 19.86 -14.31
N ILE A 80 5.37 19.40 -13.15
CA ILE A 80 4.93 18.01 -12.97
C ILE A 80 3.71 17.71 -13.84
N LYS A 81 2.72 18.61 -13.90
CA LYS A 81 1.52 18.47 -14.75
C LYS A 81 1.89 18.33 -16.22
N ILE A 82 2.74 19.22 -16.75
CA ILE A 82 3.20 19.17 -18.15
C ILE A 82 3.96 17.85 -18.41
N PHE A 83 4.83 17.44 -17.49
CA PHE A 83 5.56 16.17 -17.62
C PHE A 83 4.62 14.95 -17.67
N ILE A 84 3.60 14.92 -16.80
CA ILE A 84 2.58 13.86 -16.77
C ILE A 84 1.76 13.86 -18.07
N ASP A 85 1.35 15.02 -18.55
CA ASP A 85 0.57 15.17 -19.77
C ASP A 85 1.35 14.66 -20.99
N ARG A 86 2.64 14.98 -21.08
CA ARG A 86 3.53 14.42 -22.12
C ARG A 86 3.72 12.92 -21.98
N ALA A 87 3.94 12.43 -20.76
CA ALA A 87 4.11 10.99 -20.51
C ALA A 87 2.86 10.16 -20.85
N ALA A 88 1.69 10.81 -20.87
CA ALA A 88 0.42 10.19 -21.23
C ALA A 88 0.18 10.08 -22.75
N GLN A 89 0.96 10.77 -23.58
CA GLN A 89 0.86 10.63 -25.03
C GLN A 89 1.06 9.17 -25.47
N VAL A 90 0.43 8.79 -26.58
CA VAL A 90 0.27 7.39 -27.00
C VAL A 90 1.62 6.70 -27.22
N GLU A 91 2.61 7.43 -27.73
CA GLU A 91 3.96 7.00 -28.05
C GLU A 91 4.73 6.61 -26.78
N PHE A 92 4.73 7.51 -25.79
CA PHE A 92 5.38 7.27 -24.50
C PHE A 92 4.67 6.18 -23.71
N ARG A 93 3.33 6.15 -23.75
CA ARG A 93 2.55 5.06 -23.15
C ARG A 93 2.92 3.71 -23.75
N ARG A 94 3.09 3.61 -25.07
CA ARG A 94 3.49 2.36 -25.73
C ARG A 94 4.89 1.91 -25.30
N LEU A 95 5.83 2.85 -25.17
CA LEU A 95 7.18 2.57 -24.63
C LEU A 95 7.13 2.13 -23.17
N LEU A 96 6.33 2.80 -22.34
CA LEU A 96 6.13 2.47 -20.93
C LEU A 96 5.60 1.05 -20.76
N LEU A 97 4.57 0.67 -21.52
CA LEU A 97 4.01 -0.69 -21.49
C LEU A 97 4.97 -1.75 -22.05
N LYS A 98 5.87 -1.37 -22.97
CA LYS A 98 6.96 -2.25 -23.42
C LYS A 98 7.99 -2.47 -22.32
N ASP A 99 8.43 -1.41 -21.64
CA ASP A 99 9.40 -1.49 -20.55
C ASP A 99 8.83 -2.20 -19.30
N LEU A 100 7.52 -2.09 -19.06
CA LEU A 100 6.82 -2.82 -18.01
C LEU A 100 6.93 -4.35 -18.21
N ARG A 101 6.85 -4.80 -19.46
CA ARG A 101 7.01 -6.22 -19.84
C ARG A 101 8.47 -6.67 -19.88
N SER A 102 9.43 -5.78 -19.61
CA SER A 102 10.84 -6.12 -19.67
C SER A 102 11.22 -7.12 -18.58
N LEU A 103 12.11 -8.05 -18.93
CA LEU A 103 12.79 -8.91 -17.95
C LEU A 103 13.81 -8.12 -17.12
N ASN A 104 14.28 -6.98 -17.61
CA ASN A 104 15.21 -6.11 -16.88
C ASN A 104 14.48 -5.41 -15.73
N SER A 105 14.83 -5.78 -14.49
CA SER A 105 14.25 -5.24 -13.26
C SER A 105 14.35 -3.72 -13.16
N GLY A 106 15.46 -3.12 -13.61
CA GLY A 106 15.65 -1.66 -13.57
C GLY A 106 14.73 -0.91 -14.53
N LYS A 107 14.53 -1.42 -15.74
CA LYS A 107 13.59 -0.83 -16.71
C LYS A 107 12.15 -1.00 -16.23
N ARG A 108 11.79 -2.20 -15.79
CA ARG A 108 10.46 -2.51 -15.27
C ARG A 108 10.11 -1.66 -14.05
N GLN A 109 11.04 -1.47 -13.11
CA GLN A 109 10.83 -0.62 -11.93
C GLN A 109 10.58 0.85 -12.30
N LYS A 110 11.30 1.39 -13.29
CA LYS A 110 11.06 2.75 -13.80
C LYS A 110 9.69 2.83 -14.47
N ALA A 111 9.31 1.81 -15.24
CA ALA A 111 8.00 1.73 -15.88
C ALA A 111 6.85 1.62 -14.87
N ILE A 112 7.02 0.82 -13.81
CA ILE A 112 6.06 0.72 -12.69
C ILE A 112 5.85 2.09 -12.06
N LYS A 113 6.92 2.82 -11.73
CA LYS A 113 6.82 4.17 -11.15
C LYS A 113 6.15 5.16 -12.09
N GLY A 114 6.50 5.12 -13.38
CA GLY A 114 5.87 5.97 -14.40
C GLY A 114 4.37 5.67 -14.55
N LEU A 115 3.99 4.39 -14.57
CA LEU A 115 2.59 3.98 -14.67
C LEU A 115 1.79 4.34 -13.40
N ALA A 116 2.37 4.12 -12.23
CA ALA A 116 1.81 4.53 -10.95
C ALA A 116 1.59 6.06 -10.90
N LEU A 117 2.52 6.86 -11.43
CA LEU A 117 2.33 8.31 -11.56
C LEU A 117 1.15 8.67 -12.49
N LEU A 118 0.95 7.92 -13.58
CA LEU A 118 -0.19 8.15 -14.47
C LEU A 118 -1.53 7.74 -13.85
N LEU A 119 -1.53 6.74 -12.96
CA LEU A 119 -2.71 6.18 -12.32
C LEU A 119 -3.10 6.89 -11.01
N TYR A 120 -2.12 7.20 -10.18
CA TYR A 120 -2.26 7.72 -8.81
C TYR A 120 -1.65 9.10 -8.62
N GLY A 121 -0.99 9.66 -9.64
CA GLY A 121 -0.31 10.94 -9.54
C GLY A 121 -1.26 12.00 -9.00
N VAL A 122 -0.84 12.59 -7.87
CA VAL A 122 -1.61 13.50 -7.03
C VAL A 122 -2.39 14.49 -7.90
N ASP A 123 -3.72 14.39 -7.82
CA ASP A 123 -4.65 15.43 -8.22
C ASP A 123 -4.31 16.69 -7.43
N LEU A 124 -3.51 17.55 -8.03
CA LEU A 124 -3.33 18.92 -7.56
C LEU A 124 -4.53 19.80 -7.98
N ASP A 125 -5.46 19.23 -8.74
CA ASP A 125 -6.83 19.65 -8.94
C ASP A 125 -7.52 18.47 -9.65
N ASP A 126 -8.76 18.11 -9.29
CA ASP A 126 -9.57 17.02 -9.87
C ASP A 126 -9.93 17.33 -11.35
N SER A 127 -8.89 17.40 -12.17
CA SER A 127 -8.92 17.95 -13.50
C SER A 127 -9.50 16.92 -14.45
N GLU A 128 -10.44 17.34 -15.29
CA GLU A 128 -10.98 16.53 -16.39
C GLU A 128 -9.88 15.84 -17.22
N ARG A 129 -8.68 16.45 -17.30
CA ARG A 129 -7.53 15.83 -17.96
C ARG A 129 -7.02 14.57 -17.27
N HIS A 130 -6.97 14.55 -15.93
CA HIS A 130 -6.53 13.38 -15.17
C HIS A 130 -7.52 12.23 -15.30
N LYS A 131 -8.83 12.52 -15.16
CA LYS A 131 -9.92 11.56 -15.42
C LYS A 131 -9.85 10.99 -16.83
N LYS A 132 -9.65 11.85 -17.85
CA LYS A 132 -9.51 11.44 -19.25
C LYS A 132 -8.33 10.50 -19.45
N ARG A 133 -7.13 10.81 -18.94
CA ARG A 133 -5.95 9.94 -19.06
C ARG A 133 -6.16 8.58 -18.42
N ARG A 134 -6.73 8.57 -17.21
CA ARG A 134 -7.09 7.37 -16.46
C ARG A 134 -8.04 6.48 -17.27
N LEU A 135 -9.08 7.08 -17.84
CA LEU A 135 -10.01 6.42 -18.74
C LEU A 135 -9.32 5.86 -19.99
N GLU A 136 -8.51 6.65 -20.68
CA GLU A 136 -7.77 6.23 -21.88
C GLU A 136 -6.83 5.05 -21.59
N LEU A 137 -6.24 4.99 -20.39
CA LEU A 137 -5.38 3.91 -19.94
C LEU A 137 -6.19 2.64 -19.62
N GLY A 138 -7.37 2.81 -19.02
CA GLY A 138 -8.35 1.74 -18.74
C GLY A 138 -9.05 1.18 -19.99
N GLU A 139 -9.18 1.99 -21.04
CA GLU A 139 -9.70 1.53 -22.33
C GLU A 139 -8.63 0.88 -23.22
N CYS A 140 -7.38 0.78 -22.75
CA CYS A 140 -6.31 0.16 -23.49
C CYS A 140 -6.10 -1.30 -23.06
N LYS A 141 -6.46 -2.25 -23.95
CA LYS A 141 -6.24 -3.71 -23.74
C LYS A 141 -4.77 -4.05 -23.45
N GLU A 142 -3.84 -3.35 -24.08
CA GLU A 142 -2.41 -3.59 -23.91
C GLU A 142 -1.92 -3.25 -22.48
N THR A 143 -2.61 -2.36 -21.76
CA THR A 143 -2.31 -2.07 -20.35
C THR A 143 -2.46 -3.33 -19.50
N TYR A 144 -3.62 -3.98 -19.57
CA TYR A 144 -3.91 -5.20 -18.81
C TYR A 144 -2.97 -6.34 -19.19
N LYS A 145 -2.74 -6.56 -20.49
CA LYS A 145 -1.79 -7.57 -20.96
C LYS A 145 -0.38 -7.30 -20.43
N SER A 146 0.06 -6.04 -20.40
CA SER A 146 1.39 -5.68 -19.94
C SER A 146 1.55 -5.83 -18.43
N LEU A 147 0.53 -5.46 -17.64
CA LEU A 147 0.50 -5.68 -16.19
C LEU A 147 0.60 -7.18 -15.86
N VAL A 148 -0.24 -8.01 -16.49
CA VAL A 148 -0.23 -9.46 -16.28
C VAL A 148 1.10 -10.08 -16.73
N THR A 149 1.62 -9.69 -17.88
CA THR A 149 2.92 -10.18 -18.36
C THR A 149 4.06 -9.79 -17.40
N ALA A 150 4.03 -8.58 -16.85
CA ALA A 150 5.01 -8.13 -15.86
C ALA A 150 4.94 -8.98 -14.57
N LEU A 151 3.73 -9.29 -14.08
CA LEU A 151 3.52 -10.19 -12.95
C LEU A 151 4.05 -11.60 -13.22
N ILE A 152 3.81 -12.15 -14.42
CA ILE A 152 4.35 -13.45 -14.83
C ILE A 152 5.88 -13.43 -14.82
N ASN A 153 6.52 -12.37 -15.32
CA ASN A 153 7.98 -12.26 -15.35
C ASN A 153 8.59 -12.22 -13.93
N LEU A 154 7.87 -11.69 -12.95
CA LEU A 154 8.29 -11.61 -11.55
C LEU A 154 8.21 -12.95 -10.82
N GLN A 155 7.53 -13.97 -11.35
CA GLN A 155 7.44 -15.28 -10.70
C GLN A 155 8.80 -15.92 -10.42
N SER A 156 9.78 -15.65 -11.27
CA SER A 156 11.15 -16.14 -11.09
C SER A 156 11.83 -15.59 -9.84
N GLU A 157 11.39 -14.43 -9.33
CA GLU A 157 11.94 -13.82 -8.12
C GLU A 157 11.55 -14.57 -6.84
N HIS A 158 10.39 -15.26 -6.84
CA HIS A 158 9.96 -16.12 -5.73
C HIS A 158 10.83 -17.36 -5.54
N LYS A 159 11.47 -17.82 -6.61
CA LYS A 159 12.35 -19.00 -6.59
C LYS A 159 13.77 -18.67 -6.13
N ARG A 160 14.13 -17.39 -6.03
CA ARG A 160 15.47 -16.98 -5.59
C ARG A 160 15.58 -17.14 -4.08
N SER A 161 16.49 -18.01 -3.66
CA SER A 161 16.79 -18.29 -2.25
C SER A 161 17.00 -16.99 -1.45
N PRO A 162 16.68 -17.00 -0.16
CA PRO A 162 16.82 -15.81 0.66
C PRO A 162 18.26 -15.30 0.71
N PRO A 163 18.53 -13.99 0.45
CA PRO A 163 19.67 -13.36 1.07
C PRO A 163 19.49 -13.50 2.58
N GLN A 164 20.57 -13.87 3.28
CA GLN A 164 20.62 -14.15 4.73
C GLN A 164 20.09 -13.01 5.63
N GLN A 165 19.66 -11.88 5.09
CA GLN A 165 19.22 -10.70 5.85
C GLN A 165 17.75 -10.71 6.31
N GLN A 166 16.91 -11.66 5.89
CA GLN A 166 15.53 -11.80 6.42
C GLN A 166 15.36 -12.87 7.50
N GLN A 167 16.44 -13.46 8.01
CA GLN A 167 16.43 -14.19 9.28
C GLN A 167 16.39 -13.26 10.51
N GLN A 168 15.99 -11.99 10.34
CA GLN A 168 15.84 -11.01 11.43
C GLN A 168 14.38 -10.62 11.68
N GLN A 169 13.41 -11.51 11.45
CA GLN A 169 12.35 -11.65 12.46
C GLN A 169 12.98 -12.39 13.63
N PRO A 170 12.68 -12.05 14.90
CA PRO A 170 13.34 -12.67 16.04
C PRO A 170 13.10 -14.17 16.01
N GLN A 171 14.05 -14.90 15.44
CA GLN A 171 14.36 -16.25 15.88
C GLN A 171 14.80 -16.04 17.31
N THR A 172 13.91 -16.31 18.25
CA THR A 172 14.32 -16.65 19.60
C THR A 172 15.39 -17.72 19.45
N GLU A 173 16.64 -17.33 19.68
CA GLU A 173 17.69 -18.28 20.01
C GLU A 173 17.15 -19.19 21.13
N PRO A 174 17.42 -20.50 21.08
CA PRO A 174 16.98 -21.40 22.12
C PRO A 174 17.85 -21.17 23.35
N THR A 175 17.53 -20.16 24.16
CA THR A 175 17.89 -20.18 25.57
C THR A 175 17.18 -21.39 26.15
N GLY A 176 17.96 -22.42 26.46
CA GLY A 176 17.45 -23.73 26.82
C GLY A 176 16.34 -23.67 27.87
N GLN A 177 15.13 -24.03 27.47
CA GLN A 177 14.04 -24.49 28.33
C GLN A 177 12.91 -25.07 27.45
N SER A 178 12.74 -26.40 27.57
CA SER A 178 11.57 -27.20 27.17
C SER A 178 11.06 -27.10 25.73
N SER A 179 11.74 -27.79 24.82
CA SER A 179 11.22 -28.21 23.52
C SER A 179 10.29 -29.43 23.67
N ASP A 180 9.09 -29.23 24.22
CA ASP A 180 8.01 -30.25 24.27
C ASP A 180 6.81 -29.86 23.39
N GLY A 181 7.08 -29.15 22.29
CA GLY A 181 6.12 -28.97 21.20
C GLY A 181 6.31 -30.08 20.15
N PRO A 182 5.25 -30.72 19.64
CA PRO A 182 5.39 -31.66 18.54
C PRO A 182 6.13 -31.01 17.36
N GLY A 183 7.20 -31.66 16.87
CA GLY A 183 8.10 -31.12 15.83
C GLY A 183 7.45 -30.73 14.49
N TRP A 184 6.14 -30.94 14.32
CA TRP A 184 5.36 -30.44 13.18
C TRP A 184 5.02 -28.94 13.27
N MET A 185 4.99 -28.33 14.46
CA MET A 185 4.66 -26.90 14.60
C MET A 185 5.78 -25.96 14.14
N ALA A 186 7.04 -26.40 14.16
CA ALA A 186 8.19 -25.59 13.72
C ALA A 186 8.21 -25.32 12.20
N LYS A 187 7.32 -25.96 11.43
CA LYS A 187 7.27 -25.87 9.97
C LYS A 187 6.00 -25.22 9.44
N ILE A 188 5.17 -24.57 10.26
CA ILE A 188 3.91 -23.98 9.77
C ILE A 188 4.18 -22.53 9.33
N PRO A 189 3.75 -22.11 8.13
CA PRO A 189 3.90 -20.72 7.73
C PRO A 189 2.99 -19.83 8.58
N PRO A 190 3.35 -18.57 8.84
CA PRO A 190 2.51 -17.67 9.63
C PRO A 190 1.13 -17.46 9.00
N SER A 191 1.01 -17.62 7.68
CA SER A 191 -0.24 -17.60 6.93
C SER A 191 -0.24 -18.72 5.88
N PRO A 192 -1.36 -19.43 5.66
CA PRO A 192 -1.45 -20.43 4.59
C PRO A 192 -1.55 -19.82 3.19
N ILE A 193 -1.84 -18.52 3.06
CA ILE A 193 -2.13 -17.86 1.78
C ILE A 193 -1.14 -16.74 1.42
N ARG A 194 -0.56 -16.04 2.40
CA ARG A 194 0.39 -14.97 2.14
C ARG A 194 1.79 -15.56 1.93
N PRO A 195 2.44 -15.35 0.77
CA PRO A 195 3.80 -15.83 0.57
C PRO A 195 4.76 -15.12 1.53
N LEU A 196 5.83 -15.82 1.93
CA LEU A 196 6.86 -15.27 2.82
C LEU A 196 7.53 -14.03 2.22
N ARG A 197 7.62 -13.97 0.90
CA ARG A 197 8.16 -12.84 0.17
C ARG A 197 7.24 -12.45 -0.97
N ARG A 198 7.02 -11.14 -1.08
CA ARG A 198 6.44 -10.48 -2.23
C ARG A 198 7.40 -9.37 -2.60
N SER A 199 7.82 -9.31 -3.86
CA SER A 199 8.74 -8.23 -4.26
C SER A 199 7.98 -6.90 -4.29
N PRO A 200 8.65 -5.75 -4.02
CA PRO A 200 7.98 -4.46 -4.08
C PRO A 200 7.36 -4.18 -5.46
N GLN A 201 7.98 -4.70 -6.53
CA GLN A 201 7.46 -4.58 -7.88
C GLN A 201 6.16 -5.36 -8.07
N GLU A 202 6.10 -6.58 -7.54
CA GLU A 202 4.90 -7.41 -7.60
C GLU A 202 3.75 -6.77 -6.82
N PHE A 203 4.05 -6.24 -5.64
CA PHE A 203 3.10 -5.52 -4.81
C PHE A 203 2.46 -4.34 -5.56
N GLU A 204 3.27 -3.46 -6.14
CA GLU A 204 2.79 -2.31 -6.92
C GLU A 204 1.99 -2.72 -8.15
N LEU A 205 2.43 -3.75 -8.88
CA LEU A 205 1.71 -4.28 -10.04
C LEU A 205 0.35 -4.87 -9.66
N MET A 206 0.28 -5.59 -8.54
CA MET A 206 -0.96 -6.12 -8.02
C MET A 206 -1.93 -4.99 -7.63
N ILE A 207 -1.45 -3.94 -6.97
CA ILE A 207 -2.25 -2.75 -6.65
C ILE A 207 -2.82 -2.12 -7.91
N MET A 208 -1.95 -1.84 -8.90
CA MET A 208 -2.37 -1.27 -10.19
C MET A 208 -3.37 -2.16 -10.91
N LEU A 209 -3.12 -3.47 -10.98
CA LEU A 209 -4.03 -4.39 -11.66
C LEU A 209 -5.40 -4.46 -10.96
N THR A 210 -5.42 -4.65 -9.64
CA THR A 210 -6.67 -4.74 -8.86
C THR A 210 -7.48 -3.45 -8.97
N TYR A 211 -6.82 -2.29 -8.84
CA TYR A 211 -7.44 -0.99 -9.06
C TYR A 211 -8.04 -0.87 -10.47
N MET A 212 -7.27 -1.23 -11.49
CA MET A 212 -7.70 -1.12 -12.89
C MET A 212 -8.82 -2.10 -13.27
N LEU A 213 -8.89 -3.26 -12.62
CA LEU A 213 -9.97 -4.24 -12.83
C LEU A 213 -11.25 -3.87 -12.07
N GLY A 214 -11.13 -3.23 -10.90
CA GLY A 214 -12.27 -2.81 -10.09
C GLY A 214 -12.99 -1.57 -10.66
N ASN A 215 -12.20 -0.59 -11.11
CA ASN A 215 -12.71 0.75 -11.42
C ASN A 215 -13.09 0.96 -12.89
N TYR A 216 -12.55 0.18 -13.81
CA TYR A 216 -12.86 0.34 -15.23
C TYR A 216 -13.81 -0.77 -15.66
N LYS A 217 -15.06 -0.40 -15.91
CA LYS A 217 -16.06 -1.25 -16.56
C LYS A 217 -16.63 -0.46 -17.72
N SER A 218 -15.85 -0.33 -18.79
CA SER A 218 -16.31 0.31 -20.02
C SER A 218 -16.91 -0.75 -20.94
N ASN A 219 -17.90 -0.35 -21.76
CA ASN A 219 -18.45 -1.23 -22.81
C ASN A 219 -17.43 -1.53 -23.92
N VAL A 220 -16.37 -0.74 -24.02
CA VAL A 220 -15.39 -0.81 -25.11
C VAL A 220 -14.34 -1.91 -24.89
N VAL A 221 -13.93 -2.12 -23.64
CA VAL A 221 -12.93 -3.11 -23.26
C VAL A 221 -13.44 -3.90 -22.08
N ASP A 222 -13.34 -5.22 -22.21
CA ASP A 222 -13.52 -6.17 -21.11
C ASP A 222 -12.18 -6.37 -20.39
N PRO A 223 -11.94 -5.69 -19.27
CA PRO A 223 -10.63 -5.65 -18.62
C PRO A 223 -10.28 -7.00 -18.03
N LEU A 224 -11.26 -7.61 -17.37
CA LEU A 224 -11.09 -8.90 -16.72
C LEU A 224 -10.88 -9.99 -17.77
N GLY A 225 -11.69 -10.05 -18.83
CA GLY A 225 -11.45 -11.01 -19.91
C GLY A 225 -10.10 -10.81 -20.60
N THR A 226 -9.64 -9.57 -20.77
CA THR A 226 -8.31 -9.28 -21.32
C THR A 226 -7.19 -9.77 -20.38
N ALA A 227 -7.33 -9.56 -19.06
CA ALA A 227 -6.38 -10.05 -18.07
C ALA A 227 -6.34 -11.59 -18.00
N LEU A 228 -7.51 -12.24 -18.07
CA LEU A 228 -7.62 -13.70 -18.13
C LEU A 228 -6.93 -14.26 -19.39
N GLN A 229 -7.21 -13.69 -20.57
CA GLN A 229 -6.53 -14.05 -21.83
C GLN A 229 -5.02 -13.86 -21.78
N ALA A 230 -4.52 -12.85 -21.06
CA ALA A 230 -3.10 -12.62 -20.86
C ALA A 230 -2.45 -13.70 -19.94
N GLY A 231 -3.26 -14.48 -19.23
CA GLY A 231 -2.84 -15.56 -18.36
C GLY A 231 -2.83 -15.20 -16.88
N LEU A 232 -3.67 -14.26 -16.44
CA LEU A 232 -3.75 -13.86 -15.03
C LEU A 232 -3.93 -15.05 -14.10
N VAL A 233 -4.86 -15.95 -14.43
CA VAL A 233 -5.07 -17.16 -13.64
C VAL A 233 -4.19 -18.30 -14.13
N SER A 234 -4.33 -18.66 -15.41
CA SER A 234 -3.68 -19.84 -16.00
C SER A 234 -2.15 -19.84 -15.95
N LYS A 235 -1.50 -18.68 -15.99
CA LYS A 235 -0.03 -18.55 -15.95
C LYS A 235 0.44 -17.95 -14.63
N TRP A 236 -0.20 -16.89 -14.15
CA TRP A 236 0.27 -16.20 -12.95
C TRP A 236 -0.19 -16.87 -11.64
N LEU A 237 -1.50 -16.84 -11.32
CA LEU A 237 -2.00 -17.40 -10.05
C LEU A 237 -1.79 -18.92 -9.93
N ALA A 238 -1.88 -19.67 -11.03
CA ALA A 238 -1.68 -21.12 -11.01
C ALA A 238 -0.28 -21.54 -10.54
N ASN A 239 0.71 -20.66 -10.70
CA ASN A 239 2.11 -20.86 -10.31
C ASN A 239 2.56 -19.92 -9.17
N TYR A 240 1.61 -19.22 -8.55
CA TYR A 240 1.90 -18.32 -7.43
C TYR A 240 2.24 -19.14 -6.18
N PRO A 241 3.26 -18.74 -5.39
CA PRO A 241 3.78 -19.55 -4.29
C PRO A 241 2.92 -19.41 -3.02
N PHE A 242 1.66 -19.86 -3.07
CA PHE A 242 0.82 -19.92 -1.89
C PHE A 242 1.44 -20.91 -0.88
N PRO A 243 1.63 -20.55 0.40
CA PRO A 243 2.20 -21.47 1.38
C PRO A 243 1.47 -22.81 1.47
N CYS A 244 0.14 -22.83 1.40
CA CYS A 244 -0.66 -24.06 1.33
C CYS A 244 -0.39 -24.97 0.11
N THR A 245 0.37 -24.49 -0.88
CA THR A 245 0.76 -25.26 -2.08
C THR A 245 2.20 -25.73 -2.06
N LEU A 246 3.02 -25.23 -1.12
CA LEU A 246 4.43 -25.56 -1.06
C LEU A 246 4.67 -26.89 -0.34
N PRO A 247 5.61 -27.73 -0.82
CA PRO A 247 5.89 -29.03 -0.22
C PRO A 247 6.44 -28.91 1.21
N GLU A 248 7.08 -27.78 1.53
CA GLU A 248 7.60 -27.44 2.85
C GLU A 248 6.50 -27.41 3.93
N TYR A 249 5.26 -27.14 3.51
CA TYR A 249 4.10 -26.92 4.37
C TYR A 249 3.04 -28.02 4.26
N SER A 250 3.38 -29.16 3.65
CA SER A 250 2.43 -30.27 3.43
C SER A 250 1.84 -30.85 4.73
N GLY A 251 2.48 -30.62 5.88
CA GLY A 251 1.98 -31.04 7.20
C GLY A 251 0.79 -30.22 7.73
N ALA A 252 0.50 -29.06 7.15
CA ALA A 252 -0.59 -28.17 7.60
C ALA A 252 -1.97 -28.56 7.05
N ASN A 253 -2.09 -29.68 6.32
CA ASN A 253 -3.34 -30.21 5.73
C ASN A 253 -4.09 -29.29 4.74
N PHE A 254 -3.51 -28.15 4.35
CA PHE A 254 -4.08 -27.30 3.30
C PHE A 254 -3.72 -27.82 1.91
N LYS A 255 -4.65 -27.72 0.97
CA LYS A 255 -4.46 -28.09 -0.43
C LYS A 255 -4.50 -26.86 -1.34
N LYS A 256 -3.94 -27.00 -2.54
CA LYS A 256 -4.06 -25.99 -3.61
C LYS A 256 -5.51 -25.62 -3.92
N SER A 257 -6.42 -26.57 -3.83
CA SER A 257 -7.86 -26.38 -4.01
C SER A 257 -8.51 -25.46 -2.99
N ASP A 258 -7.85 -25.20 -1.86
CA ASP A 258 -8.45 -24.50 -0.74
C ASP A 258 -8.16 -23.00 -0.81
N VAL A 259 -7.26 -22.55 -1.71
CA VAL A 259 -6.82 -21.15 -1.83
C VAL A 259 -8.00 -20.19 -1.87
N VAL A 260 -8.97 -20.41 -2.77
CA VAL A 260 -10.14 -19.53 -2.87
C VAL A 260 -10.99 -19.58 -1.60
N SER A 261 -11.19 -20.77 -1.02
CA SER A 261 -11.97 -20.94 0.20
C SER A 261 -11.30 -20.29 1.41
N LEU A 262 -9.98 -20.27 1.48
CA LEU A 262 -9.21 -19.62 2.55
C LEU A 262 -9.40 -18.09 2.52
N PHE A 263 -9.45 -17.49 1.33
CA PHE A 263 -9.79 -16.07 1.19
C PHE A 263 -11.27 -15.76 1.47
N GLU A 264 -12.18 -16.69 1.19
CA GLU A 264 -13.62 -16.48 1.37
C GLU A 264 -14.14 -16.79 2.78
N ALA A 265 -13.43 -17.64 3.54
CA ALA A 265 -13.83 -18.06 4.87
C ALA A 265 -13.66 -16.95 5.93
N GLY A 266 -13.08 -15.80 5.58
CA GLY A 266 -12.84 -14.67 6.48
C GLY A 266 -11.80 -14.93 7.58
N ALA A 267 -11.35 -16.17 7.77
CA ALA A 267 -10.33 -16.51 8.76
C ALA A 267 -8.93 -16.01 8.38
N TYR A 268 -8.68 -15.78 7.09
CA TYR A 268 -7.38 -15.38 6.55
C TYR A 268 -7.46 -14.20 5.58
N ASP A 269 -8.61 -13.53 5.47
CA ASP A 269 -8.79 -12.41 4.54
C ASP A 269 -7.89 -11.20 4.88
N THR A 270 -7.62 -11.00 6.17
CA THR A 270 -6.72 -9.98 6.71
C THR A 270 -5.23 -10.27 6.50
N ASP A 271 -4.85 -11.53 6.25
CA ASP A 271 -3.45 -11.91 6.06
C ASP A 271 -2.88 -11.31 4.77
N ASP A 272 -3.71 -11.24 3.72
CA ASP A 272 -3.32 -10.78 2.38
C ASP A 272 -4.48 -10.08 1.65
N THR A 273 -4.87 -8.91 2.16
CA THR A 273 -5.97 -8.09 1.62
C THR A 273 -5.82 -7.80 0.12
N LEU A 274 -4.59 -7.62 -0.35
CA LEU A 274 -4.30 -7.34 -1.75
C LEU A 274 -4.64 -8.52 -2.67
N MET A 275 -4.21 -9.72 -2.30
CA MET A 275 -4.57 -10.93 -3.05
C MET A 275 -6.05 -11.27 -2.87
N GLY A 276 -6.60 -11.07 -1.67
CA GLY A 276 -8.02 -11.24 -1.38
C GLY A 276 -8.92 -10.37 -2.25
N GLY A 277 -8.55 -9.09 -2.46
CA GLY A 277 -9.25 -8.19 -3.37
C GLY A 277 -9.27 -8.69 -4.81
N LEU A 278 -8.14 -9.21 -5.30
CA LEU A 278 -8.05 -9.79 -6.64
C LEU A 278 -8.86 -11.09 -6.78
N ILE A 279 -8.79 -11.99 -5.80
CA ILE A 279 -9.58 -13.23 -5.78
C ILE A 279 -11.07 -12.90 -5.73
N SER A 280 -11.49 -11.92 -4.93
CA SER A 280 -12.88 -11.44 -4.88
C SER A 280 -13.37 -10.91 -6.24
N LEU A 281 -12.53 -10.21 -7.00
CA LEU A 281 -12.86 -9.79 -8.37
C LEU A 281 -13.05 -11.00 -9.30
N LEU A 282 -12.14 -11.99 -9.22
CA LEU A 282 -12.18 -13.18 -10.06
C LEU A 282 -13.37 -14.10 -9.75
N THR A 283 -13.74 -14.24 -8.47
CA THR A 283 -14.86 -15.10 -8.06
C THR A 283 -16.22 -14.50 -8.39
N ARG A 284 -16.31 -13.17 -8.60
CA ARG A 284 -17.53 -12.48 -9.01
C ARG A 284 -17.86 -12.66 -10.50
N ASP A 285 -16.86 -12.95 -11.35
CA ASP A 285 -17.03 -13.20 -12.79
C ASP A 285 -17.01 -14.71 -13.09
N PRO A 286 -18.01 -15.25 -13.81
CA PRO A 286 -18.09 -16.68 -14.11
C PRO A 286 -16.88 -17.21 -14.90
N ARG A 287 -16.25 -16.39 -15.74
CA ARG A 287 -15.06 -16.76 -16.51
C ARG A 287 -13.83 -16.83 -15.61
N GLY A 288 -13.70 -15.89 -14.68
CA GLY A 288 -12.67 -15.91 -13.65
C GLY A 288 -12.78 -17.14 -12.77
N MET A 289 -13.99 -17.44 -12.28
CA MET A 289 -14.28 -18.65 -11.50
C MET A 289 -13.95 -19.94 -12.27
N LYS A 290 -14.32 -20.01 -13.56
CA LYS A 290 -14.00 -21.15 -14.43
C LYS A 290 -12.49 -21.35 -14.55
N GLU A 291 -11.71 -20.29 -14.76
CA GLU A 291 -10.25 -20.40 -14.82
C GLU A 291 -9.64 -20.79 -13.47
N LEU A 292 -10.15 -20.27 -12.36
CA LEU A 292 -9.68 -20.65 -11.01
C LEU A 292 -9.90 -22.15 -10.76
N ARG A 293 -11.05 -22.69 -11.19
CA ARG A 293 -11.36 -24.13 -11.14
C ARG A 293 -10.41 -24.94 -12.03
N ASN A 294 -10.19 -24.49 -13.26
CA ASN A 294 -9.28 -25.14 -14.21
C ASN A 294 -7.83 -25.14 -13.71
N ALA A 295 -7.42 -24.10 -12.98
CA ALA A 295 -6.10 -24.01 -12.35
C ALA A 295 -5.96 -24.85 -11.07
N GLY A 296 -7.05 -25.49 -10.62
CA GLY A 296 -7.10 -26.30 -9.39
C GLY A 296 -7.05 -25.47 -8.11
N LEU A 297 -7.39 -24.18 -8.15
CA LEU A 297 -7.37 -23.27 -6.99
C LEU A 297 -8.69 -23.29 -6.19
N THR A 298 -9.72 -23.96 -6.72
CA THR A 298 -11.00 -24.21 -6.05
C THR A 298 -11.62 -25.52 -6.54
N THR A 299 -12.24 -26.27 -5.62
CA THR A 299 -13.00 -27.50 -5.92
C THR A 299 -14.51 -27.28 -5.99
N SER A 300 -14.99 -26.12 -5.55
CA SER A 300 -16.44 -25.88 -5.41
C SER A 300 -17.10 -25.73 -6.79
N THR A 301 -17.87 -26.73 -7.18
CA THR A 301 -18.82 -26.70 -8.31
C THR A 301 -20.21 -26.20 -7.89
N PHE A 302 -20.48 -26.08 -6.58
CA PHE A 302 -21.84 -26.04 -6.03
C PHE A 302 -22.34 -24.67 -5.54
N ARG A 303 -21.49 -23.62 -5.49
CA ARG A 303 -21.83 -22.34 -4.84
C ARG A 303 -22.34 -21.22 -5.77
N GLU A 304 -22.52 -21.48 -7.06
CA GLU A 304 -22.90 -20.46 -8.05
C GLU A 304 -24.35 -19.95 -7.88
N ASP A 305 -25.28 -20.79 -7.39
CA ASP A 305 -26.71 -20.42 -7.28
C ASP A 305 -27.09 -19.63 -6.01
N VAL A 306 -26.25 -19.66 -4.95
CA VAL A 306 -26.54 -18.98 -3.67
C VAL A 306 -25.88 -17.60 -3.58
N ARG A 307 -24.88 -17.30 -4.43
CA ARG A 307 -24.13 -16.03 -4.35
C ARG A 307 -24.78 -14.85 -5.04
N THR A 308 -25.69 -15.09 -5.98
CA THR A 308 -26.45 -14.04 -6.66
C THR A 308 -27.34 -13.24 -5.70
N SER A 309 -27.70 -13.78 -4.53
CA SER A 309 -28.55 -13.10 -3.54
C SER A 309 -27.80 -12.20 -2.55
N ILE A 310 -26.48 -12.36 -2.37
CA ILE A 310 -25.67 -11.55 -1.41
C ILE A 310 -25.07 -10.29 -2.07
N ARG A 311 -25.34 -10.08 -3.38
CA ARG A 311 -24.67 -9.13 -4.29
C ARG A 311 -24.92 -7.61 -4.08
N ARG A 312 -25.20 -7.14 -2.86
CA ARG A 312 -25.46 -5.70 -2.62
C ARG A 312 -24.71 -5.19 -1.38
N GLY A 313 -23.39 -5.09 -1.48
CA GLY A 313 -22.54 -4.58 -0.41
C GLY A 313 -21.28 -3.89 -0.95
N ASP A 314 -21.41 -2.57 -1.04
CA ASP A 314 -20.43 -1.48 -1.01
C ASP A 314 -18.96 -1.72 -1.45
N TRP A 315 -18.50 -0.93 -2.42
CA TRP A 315 -17.13 -0.91 -2.94
C TRP A 315 -16.27 0.22 -2.33
N GLY A 316 -16.82 1.09 -1.48
CA GLY A 316 -16.09 2.22 -0.89
C GLY A 316 -14.86 1.81 -0.06
N LEU A 317 -14.86 0.61 0.54
CA LEU A 317 -13.79 0.16 1.44
C LEU A 317 -12.48 -0.25 0.76
N VAL A 318 -12.52 -0.60 -0.54
CA VAL A 318 -11.28 -1.00 -1.26
C VAL A 318 -10.46 0.22 -1.65
N GLU A 319 -11.12 1.36 -1.92
CA GLU A 319 -10.45 2.62 -2.25
C GLU A 319 -9.71 3.19 -1.02
N ASP A 320 -10.35 3.14 0.16
CA ASP A 320 -9.74 3.54 1.43
C ASP A 320 -8.55 2.64 1.82
N MET A 321 -8.67 1.32 1.66
CA MET A 321 -7.57 0.40 1.99
C MET A 321 -6.38 0.47 1.03
N ILE A 322 -6.59 0.80 -0.25
CA ILE A 322 -5.49 0.89 -1.24
C ILE A 322 -4.75 2.23 -1.11
N LEU A 323 -5.46 3.32 -0.77
CA LEU A 323 -4.85 4.64 -0.59
C LEU A 323 -4.03 4.74 0.71
N ASP A 324 -4.47 4.09 1.81
CA ASP A 324 -3.74 4.13 3.09
C ASP A 324 -2.39 3.39 3.07
N VAL A 325 -2.22 2.41 2.18
CA VAL A 325 -0.97 1.64 2.11
C VAL A 325 0.14 2.39 1.37
N HIS A 326 -0.19 3.40 0.55
CA HIS A 326 0.80 4.15 -0.24
C HIS A 326 1.56 5.23 0.56
N MET A 327 1.18 5.52 1.80
CA MET A 327 1.76 6.61 2.60
C MET A 327 2.87 6.19 3.59
N ASN A 328 3.23 4.90 3.68
CA ASN A 328 4.20 4.41 4.69
C ASN A 328 5.63 4.17 4.18
N ILE A 329 6.01 4.66 3.00
CA ILE A 329 7.43 4.66 2.58
C ILE A 329 8.14 5.82 3.28
N ARG A 330 8.63 5.55 4.50
CA ARG A 330 9.54 6.44 5.23
C ARG A 330 10.74 6.78 4.34
N PRO A 331 11.02 8.06 4.01
CA PRO A 331 12.28 8.39 3.37
C PRO A 331 13.41 8.09 4.35
N ALA A 332 14.39 7.31 3.88
CA ALA A 332 15.63 7.08 4.60
C ALA A 332 16.21 8.43 5.02
N SER A 333 16.37 8.60 6.33
CA SER A 333 16.91 9.79 6.96
C SER A 333 18.33 10.05 6.47
N ALA A 334 18.46 11.03 5.57
CA ALA A 334 19.74 11.65 5.27
C ALA A 334 20.24 12.38 6.52
N GLY A 335 21.50 12.12 6.86
CA GLY A 335 22.15 12.58 8.08
C GLY A 335 22.04 14.09 8.30
N ARG A 336 21.76 14.45 9.55
CA ARG A 336 22.00 15.79 10.05
C ARG A 336 22.74 15.66 11.37
N GLU A 337 24.05 15.80 11.27
CA GLU A 337 24.92 16.10 12.41
C GLU A 337 24.38 17.34 13.13
N ARG A 338 24.36 17.30 14.46
CA ARG A 338 24.31 18.50 15.28
C ARG A 338 25.47 18.49 16.29
N PRO A 339 26.11 19.65 16.48
CA PRO A 339 27.29 19.80 17.33
C PRO A 339 26.89 19.82 18.81
N GLY A 340 27.84 19.41 19.65
CA GLY A 340 27.67 19.30 21.09
C GLY A 340 27.60 20.63 21.82
N THR A 341 27.07 20.56 23.04
CA THR A 341 27.40 21.44 24.16
C THR A 341 27.31 20.64 25.46
N SER A 342 28.39 20.72 26.22
CA SER A 342 28.66 20.19 27.55
C SER A 342 27.87 20.88 28.68
N SER A 343 27.50 20.11 29.71
CA SER A 343 27.49 20.47 31.16
C SER A 343 26.96 19.24 31.92
N ALA A 344 27.75 18.45 32.68
CA ALA A 344 28.10 18.63 34.12
C ALA A 344 26.90 19.01 35.02
N ALA A 345 26.65 18.50 36.22
CA ALA A 345 27.05 17.36 37.07
C ALA A 345 26.26 17.54 38.40
N ALA A 346 25.80 16.46 39.05
CA ALA A 346 25.45 16.31 40.50
C ALA A 346 24.48 15.10 40.61
N ALA A 347 24.86 13.93 41.13
CA ALA A 347 25.10 13.58 42.55
C ALA A 347 23.90 13.90 43.44
N GLU A 348 23.14 12.88 43.87
CA GLU A 348 23.03 12.50 45.29
C GLU A 348 22.15 11.27 45.51
N THR A 349 22.41 10.67 46.66
CA THR A 349 22.16 9.33 47.16
C THR A 349 20.86 9.27 47.98
N GLU A 350 20.49 8.05 48.37
CA GLU A 350 19.96 7.68 49.69
C GLU A 350 18.51 7.18 49.86
N GLU A 351 18.45 5.91 50.31
CA GLU A 351 17.63 5.31 51.38
C GLU A 351 16.09 5.38 51.41
N ARG A 352 15.49 4.18 51.34
CA ARG A 352 14.54 3.58 52.33
C ARG A 352 13.93 2.34 51.65
N GLY A 353 13.70 1.20 52.28
CA GLY A 353 13.64 0.82 53.68
C GLY A 353 12.77 -0.45 53.74
N GLU A 354 13.21 -1.43 54.51
CA GLU A 354 12.59 -2.74 54.72
C GLU A 354 11.10 -2.69 55.10
N LYS A 355 10.33 -3.72 54.70
CA LYS A 355 9.50 -4.43 55.68
C LYS A 355 9.16 -5.87 55.30
N SER A 356 9.51 -6.71 56.27
CA SER A 356 9.34 -8.14 56.43
C SER A 356 7.89 -8.61 56.60
N ARG A 357 7.61 -9.82 56.08
CA ARG A 357 6.67 -10.86 56.58
C ARG A 357 6.68 -11.98 55.53
N GLY A 358 7.18 -13.19 55.73
CA GLY A 358 7.19 -14.05 56.91
C GLY A 358 6.19 -15.18 56.69
N GLY A 359 6.63 -16.45 56.66
CA GLY A 359 5.73 -17.60 56.71
C GLY A 359 6.17 -18.82 55.89
N GLN A 360 6.94 -19.67 56.55
CA GLN A 360 7.46 -20.98 56.13
C GLN A 360 6.49 -22.11 56.53
N VAL A 361 6.87 -23.36 56.19
CA VAL A 361 6.40 -24.68 56.67
C VAL A 361 5.46 -25.39 55.68
N GLU A 362 5.94 -26.28 54.80
CA GLU A 362 6.50 -27.64 55.01
C GLU A 362 5.43 -28.69 55.36
N LYS A 363 5.28 -29.70 54.50
CA LYS A 363 5.09 -31.10 54.90
C LYS A 363 5.34 -32.08 53.75
N GLU A 364 6.29 -32.97 54.03
CA GLU A 364 6.57 -34.24 53.38
C GLU A 364 5.34 -35.18 53.35
N ALA A 365 5.31 -36.14 52.42
CA ALA A 365 5.55 -37.56 52.73
C ALA A 365 5.28 -38.49 51.54
N GLN A 366 6.11 -39.52 51.47
CA GLN A 366 6.21 -40.60 50.50
C GLN A 366 5.10 -41.66 50.61
N ARG A 367 4.86 -42.38 49.49
CA ARG A 367 4.74 -43.85 49.33
C ARG A 367 4.23 -44.11 47.90
N GLY A 368 4.72 -45.02 47.09
CA GLY A 368 5.39 -46.29 47.39
C GLY A 368 4.53 -47.44 46.84
N ASP A 369 5.03 -48.06 45.78
CA ASP A 369 4.89 -49.47 45.37
C ASP A 369 3.69 -50.06 44.57
N SER A 370 4.15 -50.79 43.54
CA SER A 370 3.79 -52.15 43.08
C SER A 370 2.62 -52.38 42.12
N ALA A 371 3.03 -52.68 40.87
CA ALA A 371 2.87 -53.95 40.15
C ALA A 371 1.58 -54.76 40.30
N GLY A 372 1.00 -55.06 39.13
CA GLY A 372 0.00 -56.09 38.84
C GLY A 372 -0.23 -56.16 37.35
#